data_AF-A0A924M5C9-F1
#
_entry.id   AF-A0A924M5C9-F1
#
_cell.length_a   1.000
_cell.length_b   1.000
_cell.length_c   1.000
_cell.angle_alpha   90.00
_cell.angle_beta   90.00
_cell.angle_gamma   90.00
#
_symmetry.space_group_name_H-M   'P 1'
#
loop_
_entity.id
_entity.type
_entity.pdbx_description
1 polymer ?
#
loop_
_entity_poly.entity_id
_entity_poly.type
_entity_poly.pdbx_seq_one_letter_code
_entity_poly.pdbx_strand_id
1 'polypeptide(L)'
;LNKTAITCLAVGIGATCPPSTTLAGIEGTGLVIPSLPINTTVLFTVTASVTALNGTVTNTANLQLPVTLTDNNLANNSAADVNSVKGAANISITKTNGTNSVASGSTTAYTITVANAGPSNASGAVLSDPVSAGLSCTTAASCTSSGGASCAASIPIATLQSGYTIRGLPAGGQINIVVTCGVTATGQ
;
A
#
# COMPACT_ATOMS: atom_id res chain seq x y z
N LEU A 1 -12.49 -4.27 -2.28
CA LEU A 1 -12.53 -4.95 -3.60
C LEU A 1 -13.51 -4.19 -4.47
N ASN A 2 -13.22 -4.01 -5.75
CA ASN A 2 -14.12 -3.41 -6.71
C ASN A 2 -14.30 -4.39 -7.88
N LYS A 3 -15.51 -4.95 -8.06
CA LYS A 3 -15.80 -5.91 -9.13
C LYS A 3 -15.81 -5.17 -10.48
N THR A 4 -15.13 -5.73 -11.47
CA THR A 4 -14.91 -5.08 -12.78
C THR A 4 -15.51 -5.84 -13.94
N ALA A 5 -15.73 -7.15 -13.78
CA ALA A 5 -16.46 -7.95 -14.76
C ALA A 5 -17.14 -9.14 -14.09
N ILE A 6 -18.18 -9.63 -14.74
CA ILE A 6 -18.81 -10.90 -14.42
C ILE A 6 -19.13 -11.64 -15.71
N THR A 7 -18.90 -12.94 -15.72
CA THR A 7 -19.37 -13.84 -16.76
C THR A 7 -20.12 -15.00 -16.12
N CYS A 8 -20.98 -15.63 -16.89
CA CYS A 8 -21.70 -16.82 -16.50
C CYS A 8 -21.49 -17.92 -17.54
N LEU A 9 -21.25 -19.14 -17.07
CA LEU A 9 -21.17 -20.34 -17.89
C LEU A 9 -22.11 -21.41 -17.31
N ALA A 10 -23.07 -21.86 -18.09
CA ALA A 10 -23.91 -23.01 -17.75
C ALA A 10 -23.25 -24.30 -18.27
N VAL A 11 -23.20 -25.32 -17.43
CA VAL A 11 -22.59 -26.63 -17.70
C VAL A 11 -23.62 -27.72 -17.42
N GLY A 12 -23.87 -28.55 -18.43
CA GLY A 12 -24.88 -29.61 -18.40
C GLY A 12 -26.13 -29.26 -19.22
N ILE A 13 -26.88 -30.30 -19.60
CA ILE A 13 -28.06 -30.15 -20.46
C ILE A 13 -29.18 -29.44 -19.66
N GLY A 14 -29.67 -28.33 -20.20
CA GLY A 14 -30.81 -27.59 -19.64
C GLY A 14 -30.46 -26.56 -18.57
N ALA A 15 -29.20 -26.44 -18.14
CA ALA A 15 -28.77 -25.33 -17.31
C ALA A 15 -28.70 -24.03 -18.13
N THR A 16 -29.15 -22.92 -17.55
CA THR A 16 -29.12 -21.63 -18.23
C THR A 16 -28.59 -20.52 -17.34
N CYS A 17 -27.76 -19.67 -17.92
CA CYS A 17 -27.31 -18.44 -17.28
C CYS A 17 -28.43 -17.40 -17.22
N PRO A 18 -28.40 -16.51 -16.21
CA PRO A 18 -29.27 -15.33 -16.20
C PRO A 18 -29.08 -14.52 -17.50
N PRO A 19 -30.17 -14.15 -18.20
CA PRO A 19 -30.09 -13.43 -19.48
C PRO A 19 -29.43 -12.05 -19.32
N SER A 20 -29.50 -11.45 -18.13
CA SER A 20 -28.84 -10.19 -17.77
C SER A 20 -27.79 -10.38 -16.68
N THR A 21 -26.72 -11.13 -16.98
CA THR A 21 -25.59 -11.29 -16.07
C THR A 21 -24.76 -10.01 -16.02
N THR A 22 -24.96 -9.21 -14.97
CA THR A 22 -24.31 -7.89 -14.81
C THR A 22 -23.78 -7.72 -13.39
N LEU A 23 -22.81 -6.81 -13.22
CA LEU A 23 -22.29 -6.44 -11.90
C LEU A 23 -23.38 -5.86 -11.01
N ALA A 24 -24.20 -4.95 -11.54
CA ALA A 24 -25.32 -4.37 -10.80
C ALA A 24 -26.34 -5.44 -10.35
N GLY A 25 -26.55 -6.48 -11.15
CA GLY A 25 -27.41 -7.60 -10.77
C GLY A 25 -26.84 -8.43 -9.62
N ILE A 26 -25.55 -8.80 -9.67
CA ILE A 26 -24.93 -9.63 -8.62
C ILE A 26 -24.63 -8.85 -7.33
N GLU A 27 -24.52 -7.52 -7.39
CA GLU A 27 -24.30 -6.64 -6.23
C GLU A 27 -25.59 -6.02 -5.68
N GLY A 28 -26.68 -6.07 -6.43
CA GLY A 28 -27.97 -5.49 -6.08
C GLY A 28 -28.99 -6.55 -5.65
N THR A 29 -30.11 -6.63 -6.40
CA THR A 29 -31.24 -7.52 -6.09
C THR A 29 -30.97 -9.00 -6.33
N GLY A 30 -29.80 -9.35 -6.87
CA GLY A 30 -29.45 -10.71 -7.25
C GLY A 30 -29.70 -11.01 -8.73
N LEU A 31 -29.13 -12.12 -9.20
CA LEU A 31 -29.35 -12.67 -10.52
C LEU A 31 -30.24 -13.92 -10.42
N VAL A 32 -31.30 -13.96 -11.23
CA VAL A 32 -32.19 -15.13 -11.28
C VAL A 32 -31.62 -16.15 -12.26
N ILE A 33 -31.30 -17.34 -11.76
CA ILE A 33 -30.93 -18.50 -12.58
C ILE A 33 -32.22 -19.11 -13.14
N PRO A 34 -32.47 -19.06 -14.47
CA PRO A 34 -33.78 -19.46 -15.01
C PRO A 34 -34.00 -20.98 -14.97
N SER A 35 -32.94 -21.77 -15.15
CA SER A 35 -32.99 -23.22 -15.09
C SER A 35 -31.69 -23.79 -14.53
N LEU A 36 -31.80 -24.61 -13.49
CA LEU A 36 -30.70 -25.35 -12.88
C LEU A 36 -31.15 -26.79 -12.57
N PRO A 37 -31.16 -27.69 -13.57
CA PRO A 37 -31.56 -29.07 -13.37
C PRO A 37 -30.60 -29.86 -12.46
N ILE A 38 -31.05 -31.03 -12.00
CA ILE A 38 -30.23 -31.94 -11.19
C ILE A 38 -28.91 -32.29 -11.91
N ASN A 39 -27.81 -32.35 -11.16
CA ASN A 39 -26.46 -32.65 -11.65
C ASN A 39 -25.93 -31.67 -12.72
N THR A 40 -26.45 -30.45 -12.76
CA THR A 40 -25.92 -29.37 -13.60
C THR A 40 -25.21 -28.31 -12.76
N THR A 41 -24.52 -27.38 -13.42
CA THR A 41 -23.79 -26.31 -12.74
C THR A 41 -23.91 -25.00 -13.51
N VAL A 42 -24.08 -23.90 -12.78
CA VAL A 42 -23.92 -22.55 -13.32
C VAL A 42 -22.73 -21.92 -12.61
N LEU A 43 -21.70 -21.59 -13.38
CA LEU A 43 -20.47 -20.99 -12.90
C LEU A 43 -20.48 -19.49 -13.15
N PHE A 44 -20.40 -18.71 -12.08
CA PHE A 44 -20.15 -17.27 -12.17
C PHE A 44 -18.67 -16.98 -11.97
N THR A 45 -18.04 -16.34 -12.95
CA THR A 45 -16.67 -15.84 -12.82
C THR A 45 -16.73 -14.34 -12.61
N VAL A 46 -16.31 -13.89 -11.43
CA VAL A 46 -16.25 -12.47 -11.09
C VAL A 46 -14.80 -12.03 -11.11
N THR A 47 -14.49 -11.03 -11.95
CA THR A 47 -13.20 -10.36 -11.93
C THR A 47 -13.31 -9.11 -11.08
N ALA A 48 -12.30 -8.85 -10.26
CA ALA A 48 -12.29 -7.68 -9.40
C ALA A 48 -10.89 -7.14 -9.17
N SER A 49 -10.80 -5.84 -8.91
CA SER A 49 -9.60 -5.17 -8.45
C SER A 49 -9.56 -5.11 -6.93
N VAL A 50 -8.39 -5.45 -6.36
CA VAL A 50 -8.16 -5.34 -4.91
C VAL A 50 -7.69 -3.92 -4.61
N THR A 51 -8.56 -3.13 -3.97
CA THR A 51 -8.26 -1.75 -3.54
C THR A 51 -7.75 -1.66 -2.11
N ALA A 52 -7.87 -2.74 -1.34
CA ALA A 52 -7.29 -2.81 0.00
C ALA A 52 -5.77 -2.81 -0.12
N LEU A 53 -5.11 -2.03 0.72
CA LEU A 53 -3.65 -1.94 0.71
C LEU A 53 -2.99 -2.87 1.74
N ASN A 54 -3.76 -3.35 2.71
CA ASN A 54 -3.38 -4.31 3.75
C ASN A 54 -4.64 -4.97 4.34
N GLY A 55 -4.46 -6.00 5.16
CA GLY A 55 -5.55 -6.65 5.90
C GLY A 55 -6.14 -7.84 5.14
N THR A 56 -7.47 -7.97 5.14
CA THR A 56 -8.19 -9.06 4.46
C THR A 56 -9.26 -8.52 3.54
N VAL A 57 -9.47 -9.21 2.44
CA VAL A 57 -10.60 -8.96 1.54
C VAL A 57 -11.47 -10.21 1.54
N THR A 58 -12.77 -9.99 1.75
CA THR A 58 -13.77 -11.05 1.76
C THR A 58 -14.76 -10.80 0.63
N ASN A 59 -15.04 -11.84 -0.15
CA ASN A 59 -16.12 -11.85 -1.13
C ASN A 59 -17.10 -12.98 -0.77
N THR A 60 -18.37 -12.64 -0.60
CA THR A 60 -19.41 -13.58 -0.18
C THR A 60 -20.44 -13.74 -1.29
N ALA A 61 -20.78 -14.99 -1.61
CA ALA A 61 -21.87 -15.35 -2.49
C ALA A 61 -23.00 -15.94 -1.65
N ASN A 62 -24.23 -15.52 -1.93
CA ASN A 62 -25.44 -16.01 -1.28
C ASN A 62 -26.42 -16.48 -2.34
N LEU A 63 -27.10 -17.59 -2.06
CA LEU A 63 -28.15 -18.15 -2.88
C LEU A 63 -29.46 -18.12 -2.10
N GLN A 64 -30.54 -17.69 -2.75
CA GLN A 64 -31.88 -17.74 -2.19
C GLN A 64 -32.77 -18.53 -3.14
N LEU A 65 -33.54 -19.46 -2.58
CA LEU A 65 -34.53 -20.21 -3.35
C LEU A 65 -35.84 -19.42 -3.52
N PRO A 66 -36.57 -19.64 -4.62
CA PRO A 66 -37.97 -19.23 -4.74
C PRO A 66 -38.83 -19.81 -3.61
N VAL A 67 -39.88 -19.10 -3.22
CA VAL A 67 -40.80 -19.49 -2.12
C VAL A 67 -41.51 -20.83 -2.35
N THR A 68 -41.52 -21.35 -3.58
CA THR A 68 -42.15 -22.61 -3.97
C THR A 68 -41.24 -23.82 -3.81
N LEU A 69 -39.96 -23.63 -3.48
CA LEU A 69 -38.97 -24.70 -3.33
C LEU A 69 -38.49 -24.78 -1.88
N THR A 70 -38.18 -26.00 -1.45
CA THR A 70 -37.63 -26.27 -0.12
C THR A 70 -36.22 -26.82 -0.25
N ASP A 71 -35.29 -26.21 0.46
CA ASP A 71 -33.93 -26.71 0.65
C ASP A 71 -33.78 -27.16 2.10
N ASN A 72 -33.42 -28.44 2.28
CA ASN A 72 -33.26 -29.05 3.58
C ASN A 72 -31.94 -28.68 4.26
N ASN A 73 -31.00 -28.02 3.55
CA ASN A 73 -29.71 -27.60 4.08
C ASN A 73 -29.40 -26.14 3.75
N LEU A 74 -30.04 -25.20 4.43
CA LEU A 74 -29.80 -23.76 4.20
C LEU A 74 -28.36 -23.30 4.52
N ALA A 75 -27.58 -24.08 5.27
CA ALA A 75 -26.23 -23.71 5.67
C ALA A 75 -25.25 -23.68 4.49
N ASN A 76 -25.54 -24.36 3.37
CA ASN A 76 -24.68 -24.37 2.19
C ASN A 76 -25.07 -23.32 1.13
N ASN A 77 -26.06 -22.47 1.42
CA ASN A 77 -26.52 -21.40 0.53
C ASN A 77 -25.71 -20.09 0.69
N SER A 78 -24.63 -20.12 1.46
CA SER A 78 -23.70 -19.00 1.57
C SER A 78 -22.27 -19.53 1.59
N ALA A 79 -21.39 -18.86 0.85
CA ALA A 79 -19.97 -19.16 0.84
C ALA A 79 -19.17 -17.85 0.78
N ALA A 80 -18.07 -17.78 1.53
CA ALA A 80 -17.15 -16.67 1.51
C ALA A 80 -15.74 -17.13 1.14
N ASP A 81 -15.11 -16.39 0.23
CA ASP A 81 -13.68 -16.47 0.00
C ASP A 81 -12.98 -15.31 0.72
N VAL A 82 -11.89 -15.61 1.41
CA VAL A 82 -11.15 -14.66 2.24
C VAL A 82 -9.68 -14.71 1.86
N ASN A 83 -9.16 -13.59 1.36
CA ASN A 83 -7.76 -13.48 0.97
C ASN A 83 -7.05 -12.44 1.83
N SER A 84 -5.83 -12.76 2.28
CA SER A 84 -4.96 -11.81 2.96
C SER A 84 -4.26 -10.89 1.97
N VAL A 85 -4.33 -9.58 2.20
CA VAL A 85 -3.58 -8.56 1.46
C VAL A 85 -2.38 -8.13 2.29
N LYS A 86 -1.17 -8.36 1.75
CA LYS A 86 0.07 -7.93 2.37
C LYS A 86 0.51 -6.60 1.76
N GLY A 87 0.39 -5.54 2.54
CA GLY A 87 0.96 -4.24 2.15
C GLY A 87 2.48 -4.29 2.14
N ALA A 88 3.09 -3.49 1.27
CA ALA A 88 4.52 -3.25 1.25
C ALA A 88 4.81 -1.79 1.60
N ALA A 89 5.93 -1.53 2.27
CA ALA A 89 6.42 -0.16 2.41
C ALA A 89 6.96 0.31 1.05
N ASN A 90 6.83 1.58 0.74
CA ASN A 90 7.40 2.18 -0.47
C ASN A 90 8.16 3.43 -0.03
N ILE A 91 9.46 3.26 0.19
CA ILE A 91 10.33 4.28 0.76
C ILE A 91 11.10 5.00 -0.33
N SER A 92 11.07 6.32 -0.29
CA SER A 92 11.90 7.17 -1.13
C SER A 92 12.82 8.03 -0.27
N ILE A 93 13.99 8.35 -0.83
CA ILE A 93 14.98 9.25 -0.23
C ILE A 93 15.51 10.22 -1.28
N THR A 94 15.63 11.49 -0.91
CA THR A 94 16.32 12.52 -1.71
C THR A 94 17.28 13.29 -0.83
N LYS A 95 18.34 13.84 -1.43
CA LYS A 95 19.30 14.74 -0.76
C LYS A 95 19.66 15.89 -1.69
N THR A 96 19.55 17.12 -1.23
CA THR A 96 19.87 18.31 -2.01
C THR A 96 20.26 19.48 -1.12
N ASN A 97 21.15 20.35 -1.59
CA ASN A 97 21.40 21.67 -1.01
C ASN A 97 20.82 22.81 -1.87
N GLY A 98 20.09 22.48 -2.95
CA GLY A 98 19.46 23.44 -3.84
C GLY A 98 20.40 24.16 -4.83
N THR A 99 21.67 23.76 -4.91
CA THR A 99 22.67 24.40 -5.78
C THR A 99 23.67 23.40 -6.34
N ASN A 100 24.26 23.71 -7.50
CA ASN A 100 25.29 22.89 -8.14
C ASN A 100 26.72 23.35 -7.82
N SER A 101 26.90 24.43 -7.07
CA SER A 101 28.21 24.98 -6.73
C SER A 101 28.24 25.57 -5.32
N VAL A 102 29.34 25.34 -4.61
CA VAL A 102 29.59 25.87 -3.27
C VAL A 102 31.01 26.42 -3.21
N ALA A 103 31.19 27.56 -2.55
CA ALA A 103 32.50 28.17 -2.40
C ALA A 103 33.31 27.47 -1.29
N SER A 104 34.62 27.34 -1.49
CA SER A 104 35.54 26.89 -0.44
C SER A 104 35.44 27.82 0.79
N GLY A 105 35.47 27.24 1.99
CA GLY A 105 35.32 27.97 3.25
C GLY A 105 33.89 28.43 3.58
N SER A 106 32.92 28.24 2.67
CA SER A 106 31.52 28.55 2.93
C SER A 106 30.82 27.46 3.75
N THR A 107 29.58 27.73 4.17
CA THR A 107 28.70 26.73 4.79
C THR A 107 27.59 26.37 3.82
N THR A 108 27.23 25.09 3.74
CA THR A 108 26.11 24.59 2.94
C THR A 108 25.20 23.73 3.79
N ALA A 109 23.89 23.76 3.49
CA ALA A 109 22.88 22.98 4.19
C ALA A 109 22.27 21.96 3.22
N TYR A 110 22.41 20.67 3.55
CA TYR A 110 21.79 19.58 2.82
C TYR A 110 20.47 19.20 3.49
N THR A 111 19.43 19.14 2.68
CA THR A 111 18.12 18.63 3.06
C THR A 111 17.99 17.19 2.57
N ILE A 112 17.75 16.27 3.49
CA ILE A 112 17.49 14.85 3.24
C ILE A 112 16.02 14.60 3.54
N THR A 113 15.25 14.22 2.53
CA THR A 113 13.84 13.90 2.68
C THR A 113 13.66 12.40 2.58
N VAL A 114 13.03 11.78 3.58
CA VAL A 114 12.67 10.35 3.57
C VAL A 114 11.15 10.24 3.70
N ALA A 115 10.50 9.55 2.79
CA ALA A 115 9.03 9.41 2.78
C ALA A 115 8.60 7.97 2.57
N ASN A 116 7.44 7.60 3.12
CA ASN A 116 6.80 6.30 2.90
C ASN A 116 5.46 6.47 2.17
N ALA A 117 5.46 6.23 0.86
CA ALA A 117 4.26 6.22 0.04
C ALA A 117 3.51 4.88 0.09
N GLY A 118 4.06 3.88 0.77
CA GLY A 118 3.49 2.54 0.84
C GLY A 118 2.51 2.39 2.00
N PRO A 119 1.59 1.43 1.91
CA PRO A 119 0.62 1.17 2.98
C PRO A 119 1.19 0.54 4.25
N SER A 120 2.38 -0.06 4.19
CA SER A 120 3.01 -0.65 5.38
C SER A 120 3.95 0.33 6.06
N ASN A 121 3.93 0.33 7.39
CA ASN A 121 4.83 1.11 8.24
C ASN A 121 6.30 0.68 8.02
N ALA A 122 7.22 1.64 8.00
CA ALA A 122 8.67 1.43 7.93
C ALA A 122 9.43 2.01 9.15
N SER A 123 8.76 2.12 10.29
CA SER A 123 9.40 2.46 11.56
C SER A 123 10.53 1.48 11.88
N GLY A 124 11.67 1.99 12.33
CA GLY A 124 12.88 1.20 12.51
C GLY A 124 13.82 1.16 11.30
N ALA A 125 13.41 1.75 10.15
CA ALA A 125 14.32 1.93 9.02
C ALA A 125 15.57 2.72 9.44
N VAL A 126 16.73 2.33 8.91
CA VAL A 126 18.02 2.94 9.25
C VAL A 126 18.47 3.83 8.10
N LEU A 127 18.70 5.11 8.40
CA LEU A 127 19.27 6.09 7.49
C LEU A 127 20.75 6.26 7.79
N SER A 128 21.60 6.16 6.77
CA SER A 128 23.03 6.46 6.86
C SER A 128 23.39 7.58 5.91
N ASP A 129 24.08 8.60 6.39
CA ASP A 129 24.63 9.69 5.60
C ASP A 129 26.10 9.94 5.99
N PRO A 130 27.06 9.25 5.34
CA PRO A 130 28.47 9.49 5.59
C PRO A 130 28.88 10.89 5.11
N VAL A 131 29.76 11.54 5.87
CA VAL A 131 30.28 12.86 5.48
C VAL A 131 31.27 12.68 4.34
N SER A 132 30.95 13.27 3.18
CA SER A 132 31.82 13.25 2.01
C SER A 132 33.12 14.02 2.24
N ALA A 133 34.19 13.62 1.54
CA ALA A 133 35.42 14.38 1.51
C ALA A 133 35.17 15.83 1.04
N GLY A 134 35.89 16.80 1.62
CA GLY A 134 35.70 18.22 1.34
C GLY A 134 34.54 18.88 2.08
N LEU A 135 33.89 18.17 3.02
CA LEU A 135 32.91 18.71 3.96
C LEU A 135 33.35 18.47 5.40
N SER A 136 33.00 19.41 6.28
CA SER A 136 33.13 19.29 7.74
C SER A 136 31.78 19.58 8.38
N CYS A 137 31.10 18.54 8.84
CA CYS A 137 29.78 18.63 9.46
C CYS A 137 29.93 18.35 10.97
N THR A 138 29.92 19.39 11.79
CA THR A 138 30.12 19.27 13.25
C THR A 138 28.86 19.57 14.06
N THR A 139 27.90 20.29 13.46
CA THR A 139 26.64 20.65 14.11
C THR A 139 25.66 19.49 13.97
N ALA A 140 24.95 19.15 15.05
CA ALA A 140 23.91 18.13 15.01
C ALA A 140 22.86 18.47 13.95
N ALA A 141 22.44 17.48 13.17
CA ALA A 141 21.41 17.64 12.17
C ALA A 141 20.05 17.88 12.85
N SER A 142 19.21 18.74 12.28
CA SER A 142 17.84 18.94 12.75
C SER A 142 16.89 18.04 11.97
N CYS A 143 15.84 17.53 12.61
CA CYS A 143 14.80 16.76 11.93
C CYS A 143 13.40 17.31 12.20
N THR A 144 12.60 17.41 11.14
CA THR A 144 11.16 17.65 11.20
C THR A 144 10.40 16.46 10.63
N SER A 145 9.16 16.26 11.06
CA SER A 145 8.32 15.17 10.61
C SER A 145 6.90 15.60 10.30
N SER A 146 6.26 14.87 9.40
CA SER A 146 4.87 15.07 8.98
C SER A 146 4.20 13.72 8.70
N GLY A 147 2.86 13.71 8.52
CA GLY A 147 2.12 12.48 8.21
C GLY A 147 2.21 11.41 9.31
N GLY A 148 2.33 11.81 10.58
CA GLY A 148 2.47 10.89 11.72
C GLY A 148 3.86 10.27 11.89
N ALA A 149 4.85 10.65 11.06
CA ALA A 149 6.22 10.26 11.27
C ALA A 149 6.83 10.91 12.53
N SER A 150 7.90 10.30 13.05
CA SER A 150 8.63 10.83 14.20
C SER A 150 10.14 10.60 14.06
N CYS A 151 10.89 11.61 14.48
CA CYS A 151 12.35 11.59 14.53
C CYS A 151 12.85 12.41 15.74
N ALA A 152 14.11 12.20 16.13
CA ALA A 152 14.77 13.04 17.12
C ALA A 152 14.98 14.44 16.53
N ALA A 153 14.55 15.48 17.25
CA ALA A 153 14.66 16.87 16.78
C ALA A 153 16.12 17.30 16.52
N SER A 154 17.06 16.70 17.25
CA SER A 154 18.50 16.86 17.06
C SER A 154 19.16 15.49 16.93
N ILE A 155 19.95 15.29 15.87
CA ILE A 155 20.62 14.04 15.52
C ILE A 155 22.13 14.30 15.48
N PRO A 156 22.93 13.70 16.37
CA PRO A 156 24.38 13.79 16.28
C PRO A 156 24.89 13.30 14.92
N ILE A 157 25.83 14.03 14.32
CA ILE A 157 26.38 13.66 13.00
C ILE A 157 26.97 12.25 13.01
N ALA A 158 27.67 11.86 14.09
CA ALA A 158 28.19 10.51 14.24
C ALA A 158 27.10 9.42 14.18
N THR A 159 25.90 9.69 14.72
CA THR A 159 24.75 8.78 14.63
C THR A 159 24.23 8.70 13.21
N LEU A 160 24.13 9.83 12.52
CA LEU A 160 23.69 9.85 11.12
C LEU A 160 24.70 9.14 10.18
N GLN A 161 26.00 9.21 10.49
CA GLN A 161 27.05 8.51 9.75
C GLN A 161 27.07 7.00 10.01
N SER A 162 26.77 6.56 11.24
CA SER A 162 26.84 5.14 11.64
C SER A 162 25.51 4.38 11.48
N GLY A 163 24.40 5.10 11.31
CA GLY A 163 23.07 4.54 11.12
C GLY A 163 22.07 5.12 12.11
N TYR A 164 21.29 6.09 11.65
CA TYR A 164 20.20 6.69 12.41
C TYR A 164 18.90 5.89 12.21
N THR A 165 18.40 5.28 13.28
CA THR A 165 17.10 4.59 13.26
C THR A 165 15.94 5.60 13.30
N ILE A 166 15.10 5.58 12.27
CA ILE A 166 13.90 6.40 12.20
C ILE A 166 12.84 5.82 13.14
N ARG A 167 12.48 6.58 14.19
CA ARG A 167 11.56 6.12 15.23
C ARG A 167 10.16 5.81 14.69
N GLY A 168 9.63 6.66 13.82
CA GLY A 168 8.31 6.47 13.22
C GLY A 168 8.28 6.88 11.76
N LEU A 169 7.88 5.95 10.89
CA LEU A 169 7.65 6.22 9.46
C LEU A 169 6.42 5.45 8.93
N PRO A 170 5.20 5.81 9.41
CA PRO A 170 3.96 5.17 8.98
C PRO A 170 3.65 5.44 7.50
N ALA A 171 2.61 4.79 6.98
CA ALA A 171 2.10 5.06 5.64
C ALA A 171 1.72 6.55 5.48
N GLY A 172 2.22 7.19 4.42
CA GLY A 172 2.08 8.63 4.19
C GLY A 172 3.00 9.51 5.05
N GLY A 173 3.81 8.91 5.93
CA GLY A 173 4.73 9.63 6.80
C GLY A 173 5.98 10.12 6.07
N GLN A 174 6.51 11.26 6.50
CA GLN A 174 7.73 11.84 5.96
C GLN A 174 8.58 12.48 7.08
N ILE A 175 9.89 12.35 6.96
CA ILE A 175 10.86 13.12 7.76
C ILE A 175 11.75 13.95 6.84
N ASN A 176 12.19 15.10 7.33
CA ASN A 176 13.11 15.99 6.65
C ASN A 176 14.26 16.33 7.59
N ILE A 177 15.47 15.92 7.22
CA ILE A 177 16.69 16.13 8.00
C ILE A 177 17.52 17.21 7.32
N VAL A 178 17.96 18.21 8.09
CA VAL A 178 18.84 19.27 7.61
C VAL A 178 20.22 19.09 8.25
N VAL A 179 21.22 18.92 7.40
CA VAL A 179 22.63 18.75 7.78
C VAL A 179 23.41 19.97 7.31
N THR A 180 24.02 20.70 8.23
CA THR A 180 24.84 21.89 7.91
C THR A 180 26.31 21.54 7.99
N CYS A 181 27.06 21.84 6.92
CA CYS A 181 28.47 21.50 6.80
C CYS A 181 29.28 22.69 6.29
N GLY A 182 30.49 22.87 6.83
CA GLY A 182 31.50 23.74 6.23
C GLY A 182 32.14 23.05 5.02
N VAL A 183 32.44 23.81 3.97
CA VAL A 183 33.13 23.32 2.77
C VAL A 183 34.63 23.46 2.99
N THR A 184 35.32 22.32 3.10
CA THR A 184 36.77 22.25 3.31
C THR A 184 37.53 21.92 2.03
N ALA A 185 36.84 21.58 0.95
CA ALA A 185 37.46 21.40 -0.36
C ALA A 185 38.14 22.70 -0.81
N THR A 186 39.42 22.63 -1.14
CA THR A 186 40.15 23.66 -1.88
C THR A 186 39.98 23.42 -3.37
N GLY A 187 39.63 24.45 -4.14
CA GLY A 187 39.21 24.32 -5.54
C GLY A 187 40.16 23.51 -6.45
N GLN A 188 39.56 22.56 -7.18
CA GLN A 188 39.91 22.07 -8.52
C GLN A 188 40.07 23.20 -9.52
#